data_AF-A0A227IJK8-F1
#
_entry.id   AF-A0A227IJK8-F1
#
_cell.length_a   1.000
_cell.length_b   1.000
_cell.length_c   1.000
_cell.angle_alpha   90.00
_cell.angle_beta   90.00
_cell.angle_gamma   90.00
#
_symmetry.space_group_name_H-M   'P 1'
#
loop_
_entity.id
_entity.type
_entity.pdbx_description
1 polymer ?
#
loop_
_entity_poly.entity_id
_entity_poly.type
_entity_poly.pdbx_seq_one_letter_code
_entity_poly.pdbx_strand_id
1 'polypeptide(L)' 'MQNTIDDEISRVRGNIKRGESAHYCDECGDEIPEARRVAMKGVRLCIECQSTIELGSQRQGLFNRRA' A
#
# COMPACT_ATOMS: atom_id res chain seq x y z
N MET A 1 29.88 -26.69 -6.94
CA MET A 1 30.19 -25.26 -7.13
C MET A 1 28.85 -24.57 -7.31
N GLN A 2 28.37 -23.94 -6.24
CA GLN A 2 27.01 -23.41 -6.11
C GLN A 2 26.96 -22.00 -6.71
N ASN A 3 26.30 -21.84 -7.86
CA ASN A 3 26.05 -20.55 -8.50
C ASN A 3 24.64 -20.54 -9.14
N THR A 4 23.61 -20.71 -8.32
CA THR A 4 22.21 -20.51 -8.77
C THR A 4 21.36 -19.75 -7.76
N ILE A 5 21.96 -19.29 -6.66
CA ILE A 5 21.26 -18.47 -5.66
C ILE A 5 21.18 -17.00 -6.11
N ASP A 6 22.14 -16.54 -6.93
CA ASP A 6 22.24 -15.13 -7.35
C ASP A 6 21.14 -14.70 -8.35
N ASP A 7 20.68 -15.62 -9.21
CA ASP A 7 19.60 -15.34 -10.17
C ASP A 7 18.21 -15.26 -9.50
N GLU A 8 17.98 -16.02 -8.42
CA GLU A 8 16.78 -15.88 -7.58
C GLU A 8 16.77 -14.55 -6.80
N ILE A 9 17.95 -14.06 -6.38
CA ILE A 9 18.05 -12.78 -5.65
C ILE A 9 17.67 -11.60 -6.55
N SER A 10 17.96 -11.64 -7.85
CA SER A 10 17.56 -10.56 -8.78
C SER A 10 16.03 -10.46 -8.94
N ARG A 11 15.31 -11.58 -8.87
CA ARG A 11 13.84 -11.60 -8.88
C ARG A 11 13.25 -11.04 -7.56
N VAL A 12 13.93 -11.29 -6.44
CA VAL A 12 13.54 -10.79 -5.11
C VAL A 12 13.97 -9.33 -4.89
N ARG A 13 15.02 -8.85 -5.56
CA ARG A 13 15.45 -7.44 -5.53
C ARG A 13 14.48 -6.49 -6.23
N GLY A 14 13.70 -6.96 -7.21
CA GLY A 14 12.53 -6.24 -7.72
C GLY A 14 11.36 -6.17 -6.73
N ASN A 15 11.39 -6.99 -5.68
CA ASN A 15 10.41 -7.05 -4.59
C ASN A 15 10.84 -6.22 -3.36
N ILE A 16 11.88 -5.38 -3.52
CA ILE A 16 12.30 -4.43 -2.49
C ILE A 16 11.18 -3.39 -2.29
N LYS A 17 10.36 -3.67 -1.27
CA LYS A 17 9.46 -2.75 -0.60
C LYS A 17 10.19 -1.43 -0.27
N ARG A 18 10.05 -0.42 -1.13
CA ARG A 18 10.46 0.96 -0.83
C ARG A 18 9.34 1.93 -1.18
N GLY A 19 8.32 1.96 -0.33
CA GLY A 19 7.51 3.18 -0.10
C GLY A 19 6.86 3.83 -1.31
N GLU A 20 6.77 3.15 -2.46
CA GLU A 20 6.04 3.63 -3.61
C GLU A 20 4.60 3.16 -3.50
N SER A 21 3.70 4.13 -3.59
CA SER A 21 2.28 3.87 -3.63
C SER A 21 1.94 3.19 -4.94
N ALA A 22 0.94 2.30 -4.96
CA ALA A 22 0.52 1.61 -6.16
C ALA A 22 0.05 2.61 -7.24
N HIS A 23 0.27 2.27 -8.52
CA HIS A 23 -0.22 3.08 -9.64
C HIS A 23 -1.72 2.91 -9.85
N TYR A 24 -2.23 1.74 -9.50
CA TYR A 24 -3.60 1.34 -9.68
C TYR A 24 -4.16 0.82 -8.35
N CYS A 25 -5.46 1.02 -8.16
CA CYS A 25 -6.20 0.53 -7.01
C CYS A 25 -6.33 -0.99 -7.08
N ASP A 26 -6.00 -1.68 -5.98
CA ASP A 26 -6.15 -3.13 -5.89
C ASP A 26 -7.62 -3.59 -5.86
N GLU A 27 -8.55 -2.72 -5.42
CA GLU A 27 -9.98 -3.02 -5.30
C GLU A 27 -10.76 -2.77 -6.60
N CYS A 28 -10.56 -1.61 -7.24
CA CYS A 28 -11.34 -1.19 -8.41
C CYS A 28 -10.51 -1.11 -9.71
N GLY A 29 -9.19 -1.14 -9.63
CA GLY A 29 -8.30 -0.99 -10.79
C GLY A 29 -8.06 0.45 -11.24
N ASP A 30 -8.68 1.46 -10.61
CA ASP A 30 -8.52 2.87 -10.98
C ASP A 30 -7.12 3.42 -10.72
N GLU A 31 -6.73 4.43 -11.49
CA GLU A 31 -5.46 5.15 -11.34
C GLU A 31 -5.41 5.92 -10.02
N ILE A 32 -4.35 5.69 -9.23
CA ILE A 32 -4.15 6.38 -7.96
C ILE A 32 -3.43 7.71 -8.23
N PRO A 33 -4.04 8.86 -7.91
CA PRO A 33 -3.46 10.17 -8.21
C PRO A 33 -2.20 10.42 -7.38
N GLU A 34 -1.21 11.08 -7.96
CA GLU A 34 0.10 11.31 -7.33
C GLU A 34 0.00 12.03 -5.97
N ALA A 35 -0.97 12.94 -5.80
CA ALA A 35 -1.22 13.62 -4.53
C ALA A 35 -1.37 12.64 -3.35
N ARG A 36 -2.02 11.50 -3.58
CA ARG A 36 -2.18 10.43 -2.57
C ARG A 36 -0.90 9.67 -2.31
N ARG A 37 -0.07 9.52 -3.34
CA ARG A 37 1.17 8.76 -3.30
C ARG A 37 2.26 9.50 -2.55
N VAL A 38 2.26 10.83 -2.71
CA VAL A 38 3.11 11.75 -1.95
C VAL A 38 2.63 11.85 -0.50
N ALA A 39 1.31 11.98 -0.27
CA ALA A 39 0.75 12.10 1.08
C ALA A 39 0.87 10.81 1.91
N MET A 40 0.62 9.65 1.31
CA MET A 40 0.76 8.34 1.94
C MET A 40 1.68 7.44 1.11
N LYS A 41 2.92 7.27 1.59
CA LYS A 41 3.90 6.35 1.02
C LYS A 41 3.43 4.91 1.22
N GLY A 42 3.06 4.23 0.13
CA GLY A 42 2.55 2.86 0.15
C GLY A 42 1.02 2.74 0.09
N VAL A 43 0.30 3.78 -0.36
CA VAL A 43 -1.14 3.65 -0.60
C VAL A 43 -1.40 2.66 -1.74
N ARG A 44 -2.31 1.70 -1.50
CA ARG A 44 -2.68 0.64 -2.46
C ARG A 44 -4.10 0.78 -3.03
N LEU A 45 -4.88 1.69 -2.47
CA LEU A 45 -6.28 1.90 -2.81
C LEU A 45 -6.47 3.29 -3.43
N CYS A 46 -7.52 3.50 -4.23
CA CYS A 46 -7.93 4.81 -4.69
C CYS A 46 -8.64 5.60 -3.58
N ILE A 47 -8.86 6.89 -3.82
CA ILE A 47 -9.48 7.79 -2.83
C ILE A 47 -10.89 7.37 -2.48
N GLU A 48 -11.67 6.90 -3.44
CA GLU A 48 -13.04 6.46 -3.23
C GLU A 48 -13.11 5.21 -2.32
N CYS A 49 -12.28 4.20 -2.60
CA CYS A 49 -12.17 3.00 -1.78
C CYS A 49 -11.68 3.33 -0.36
N GLN A 50 -10.62 4.16 -0.23
CA GLN A 50 -10.12 4.53 1.10
C GLN A 50 -11.14 5.36 1.88
N SER A 51 -11.84 6.32 1.25
CA SER A 51 -12.89 7.10 1.91
C SER A 51 -14.02 6.23 2.43
N THR A 52 -14.39 5.17 1.70
CA THR A 52 -15.40 4.20 2.15
C THR A 52 -14.94 3.44 3.41
N ILE A 53 -13.68 2.98 3.41
CA ILE A 53 -13.09 2.29 4.56
C ILE A 53 -12.97 3.23 5.76
N GLU A 54 -12.52 4.47 5.55
CA GLU A 54 -12.40 5.47 6.61
C GLU A 54 -13.75 5.88 7.19
N LEU A 55 -14.80 5.98 6.37
CA LEU A 55 -16.16 6.25 6.83
C LEU A 55 -16.68 5.13 7.75
N GLY A 56 -16.35 3.88 7.43
CA GLY A 56 -16.63 2.72 8.29
C GLY A 56 -15.77 2.68 9.55
N SER A 57 -14.48 3.03 9.43
CA SER A 57 -13.47 2.91 10.48
C SER A 57 -13.53 4.05 11.51
N GLN A 58 -13.95 5.26 11.14
CA GLN A 58 -14.15 6.37 12.08
C GLN A 58 -15.18 6.03 13.17
N ARG A 59 -16.13 5.12 12.89
CA ARG A 59 -17.07 4.62 13.90
C ARG A 59 -16.41 3.72 14.96
N GLN A 60 -15.19 3.25 14.75
CA GLN A 60 -14.46 2.39 15.70
C GLN A 60 -13.55 3.18 16.67
N GLY A 61 -13.46 4.50 16.52
CA GLY A 61 -12.62 5.38 17.35
C GLY A 61 -13.14 5.66 18.77
N LEU A 62 -14.25 5.06 19.22
CA LEU A 62 -14.82 5.30 20.56
C LEU A 62 -14.16 4.48 21.68
N PHE A 63 -13.01 3.85 21.45
CA PHE A 63 -12.29 3.17 22.52
C PHE A 63 -11.38 4.14 23.28
N ASN A 64 -11.77 4.44 24.52
CA ASN A 64 -11.02 5.24 25.49
C ASN A 64 -9.72 4.51 25.88
N ARG A 65 -8.65 4.71 25.11
CA ARG A 65 -7.33 4.13 25.38
C ARG A 65 -6.62 4.95 26.47
N ARG A 66 -7.10 4.83 27.70
CA ARG A 66 -6.35 5.20 28.91
C ARG A 66 -5.87 3.89 29.56
N ALA A 67 -4.59 3.60 29.43
CA ALA A 67 -3.83 2.71 30.28
C ALA A 67 -2.50 3.39 30.58
#